data_AF-A0A4Q9MBK7-F1
#
_entry.id   AF-A0A4Q9MBK7-F1
#
_cell.length_a   1.000
_cell.length_b   1.000
_cell.length_c   1.000
_cell.angle_alpha   90.00
_cell.angle_beta   90.00
_cell.angle_gamma   90.00
#
_symmetry.space_group_name_H-M   'P 1'
#
loop_
_entity.id
_entity.type
_entity.pdbx_description
1 polymer ?
#
loop_
_entity_poly.entity_id
_entity_poly.type
_entity_poly.pdbx_seq_one_letter_code
_entity_poly.pdbx_strand_id
1 'polypeptide(L)'
;MLINLRSFSWDGERPALSCSILQALFSASGKTLKEISTTTLSAQIGREGIPLTSTPTRLHTLFISHAGIGADMLSIDAQAVNSMARILEANAHTLVRLTILSDILWLCSVPSFVGLQELAFVFTGNFDDLPLIFRHCAVLTSLTILSIHPDELLPVLEAHPDALPTLTSFKFLNMGPDTLSEEEVDILFRFLQNKQRLRRLDLSVSAQSGADQALLRLLPKLPALDALGYELTLFD
;
A
#
# COMPACT_ATOMS: atom_id res chain seq x y z
N MET A 1 0.42 33.10 -0.19
CA MET A 1 0.48 31.91 0.67
C MET A 1 -0.83 31.14 0.53
N LEU A 2 -0.76 29.82 0.39
CA LEU A 2 -1.95 28.95 0.36
C LEU A 2 -2.25 28.54 1.82
N ILE A 3 -3.17 29.25 2.49
CA ILE A 3 -3.40 29.11 3.96
C ILE A 3 -4.59 28.24 4.36
N ASN A 4 -5.23 27.57 3.39
CA ASN A 4 -6.40 26.71 3.63
C ASN A 4 -6.38 25.49 2.70
N LEU A 5 -5.19 25.08 2.23
CA LEU A 5 -5.07 23.97 1.32
C LEU A 5 -5.50 22.68 2.04
N ARG A 6 -6.32 21.86 1.38
CA ARG A 6 -6.81 20.58 1.90
C ARG A 6 -6.18 19.38 1.22
N SER A 7 -5.78 19.53 -0.03
CA SER A 7 -5.16 18.48 -0.83
C SER A 7 -3.99 19.07 -1.60
N PHE A 8 -2.88 18.34 -1.64
CA PHE A 8 -1.69 18.69 -2.41
C PHE A 8 -1.25 17.45 -3.19
N SER A 9 -1.15 17.57 -4.50
CA SER A 9 -0.55 16.56 -5.37
C SER A 9 0.69 17.13 -6.04
N TRP A 10 1.76 16.35 -6.06
CA TRP A 10 2.96 16.63 -6.83
C TRP A 10 3.21 15.45 -7.78
N ASP A 11 2.79 15.65 -9.02
CA ASP A 11 2.85 14.62 -10.06
C ASP A 11 4.06 14.87 -10.98
N GLY A 12 4.94 13.88 -11.06
CA GLY A 12 6.10 13.87 -11.94
C GLY A 12 7.44 14.00 -11.21
N GLU A 13 8.51 13.74 -11.96
CA GLU A 13 9.88 13.73 -11.42
C GLU A 13 10.59 15.09 -11.50
N ARG A 14 10.15 15.97 -12.41
CA ARG A 14 10.85 17.21 -12.74
C ARG A 14 9.90 18.41 -12.82
N PRO A 15 10.11 19.45 -11.98
CA PRO A 15 11.08 19.50 -10.90
C PRO A 15 10.76 18.49 -9.79
N ALA A 16 11.79 18.03 -9.08
CA ALA A 16 11.59 17.15 -7.93
C ALA A 16 10.99 17.94 -6.77
N LEU A 17 10.12 17.31 -5.97
CA LEU A 17 9.58 17.92 -4.76
C LEU A 17 10.73 18.16 -3.77
N SER A 18 10.94 19.42 -3.38
CA SER A 18 11.97 19.82 -2.42
C SER A 18 11.43 19.91 -0.99
N CYS A 19 12.32 19.78 0.01
CA CYS A 19 11.97 20.02 1.40
C CYS A 19 11.44 21.43 1.65
N SER A 20 11.98 22.44 0.94
CA SER A 20 11.52 23.82 1.07
C SER A 20 10.05 24.01 0.65
N ILE A 21 9.60 23.30 -0.39
CA ILE A 21 8.19 23.30 -0.83
C ILE A 21 7.32 22.62 0.24
N LEU A 22 7.72 21.45 0.73
CA LEU A 22 7.00 20.74 1.79
C LEU A 22 6.93 21.56 3.07
N GLN A 23 8.02 22.18 3.50
CA GLN A 23 8.06 23.04 4.68
C GLN A 23 7.14 24.25 4.53
N ALA A 24 7.15 24.92 3.37
CA ALA A 24 6.27 26.04 3.11
C ALA A 24 4.79 25.61 3.11
N LEU A 25 4.49 24.46 2.50
CA LEU A 25 3.16 23.86 2.48
C LEU A 25 2.67 23.54 3.90
N PHE A 26 3.50 22.87 4.68
CA PHE A 26 3.22 22.43 6.04
C PHE A 26 3.06 23.62 7.00
N SER A 27 3.92 24.63 6.86
CA SER A 27 3.83 25.86 7.66
C SER A 27 2.56 26.65 7.34
N ALA A 28 2.17 26.73 6.06
CA ALA A 28 1.01 27.52 5.63
C ALA A 28 -0.33 26.78 5.82
N SER A 29 -0.36 25.46 5.61
CA SER A 29 -1.60 24.66 5.52
C SER A 29 -1.61 23.40 6.39
N GLY A 30 -0.60 23.13 7.23
CA GLY A 30 -0.51 21.87 7.99
C GLY A 30 -1.71 21.55 8.89
N LYS A 31 -2.49 22.56 9.29
CA LYS A 31 -3.72 22.41 10.09
C LYS A 31 -4.98 22.10 9.26
N THR A 32 -4.94 22.37 7.96
CA THR A 32 -6.08 22.17 7.03
C THR A 32 -5.84 21.06 6.03
N LEU A 33 -4.58 20.69 5.80
CA LEU A 33 -4.16 19.66 4.86
C LEU A 33 -4.67 18.29 5.34
N LYS A 34 -5.38 17.61 4.45
CA LYS A 34 -5.95 16.27 4.66
C LYS A 34 -5.34 15.24 3.72
N GLU A 35 -4.82 15.66 2.58
CA GLU A 35 -4.35 14.76 1.55
C GLU A 35 -3.01 15.25 1.02
N ILE A 36 -2.06 14.32 0.93
CA ILE A 36 -0.79 14.52 0.25
C ILE A 36 -0.61 13.35 -0.72
N SER A 37 -0.34 13.68 -1.97
CA SER A 37 0.09 12.76 -2.99
C SER A 37 1.40 13.25 -3.58
N THR A 38 2.42 12.38 -3.60
CA THR A 38 3.68 12.67 -4.29
C THR A 38 4.22 11.42 -4.96
N THR A 39 4.65 11.55 -6.21
CA THR A 39 5.21 10.43 -6.97
C THR A 39 6.65 10.13 -6.64
N THR A 40 7.38 11.09 -6.05
CA THR A 40 8.81 10.95 -5.77
C THR A 40 9.18 11.75 -4.53
N LEU A 41 9.56 11.07 -3.45
CA LEU A 41 10.42 11.68 -2.44
C LEU A 41 11.83 11.73 -3.01
N SER A 42 12.26 12.93 -3.36
CA SER A 42 13.60 13.14 -3.90
C SER A 42 14.65 12.72 -2.86
N ALA A 43 15.82 12.24 -3.32
CA ALA A 43 16.98 12.02 -2.45
C ALA A 43 17.38 13.30 -1.68
N GLN A 44 16.99 14.48 -2.18
CA GLN A 44 17.18 15.75 -1.47
C GLN A 44 16.33 15.83 -0.20
N ILE A 45 15.08 15.33 -0.22
CA ILE A 45 14.25 15.26 0.99
C ILE A 45 14.87 14.34 2.02
N GLY A 46 15.48 13.25 1.58
CA GLY A 46 16.27 12.38 2.44
C GLY A 46 17.35 13.16 3.18
N ARG A 47 18.26 13.82 2.45
CA ARG A 47 19.41 14.52 3.05
C ARG A 47 19.04 15.70 3.96
N GLU A 48 18.03 16.47 3.57
CA GLU A 48 17.63 17.67 4.34
C GLU A 48 16.70 17.31 5.50
N GLY A 49 15.95 16.20 5.37
CA GLY A 49 14.90 15.80 6.29
C GLY A 49 13.70 16.76 6.26
N ILE A 50 12.55 16.28 6.69
CA ILE A 50 11.35 17.12 6.79
C ILE A 50 11.38 17.88 8.12
N PRO A 51 11.32 19.22 8.13
CA PRO A 51 11.35 20.01 9.35
C PRO A 51 10.16 19.72 10.27
N LEU A 52 10.46 19.31 11.51
CA LEU A 52 9.49 18.82 12.50
C LEU A 52 8.49 19.84 13.00
N THR A 53 8.81 21.13 12.89
CA THR A 53 8.01 22.21 13.48
C THR A 53 6.67 22.44 12.78
N SER A 54 6.42 21.75 11.65
CA SER A 54 5.24 21.99 10.82
C SER A 54 4.50 20.73 10.35
N THR A 55 4.86 19.54 10.86
CA THR A 55 4.23 18.27 10.44
C THR A 55 2.69 18.36 10.50
N PRO A 56 1.97 18.02 9.41
CA PRO A 56 0.51 18.01 9.43
C PRO A 56 0.02 16.96 10.43
N THR A 57 -1.11 17.23 11.10
CA THR A 57 -1.68 16.35 12.14
C THR A 57 -3.12 15.94 11.85
N ARG A 58 -3.56 16.15 10.60
CA ARG A 58 -4.94 15.89 10.14
C ARG A 58 -4.98 15.23 8.77
N LEU A 59 -3.88 14.61 8.35
CA LEU A 59 -3.88 13.83 7.12
C LEU A 59 -4.81 12.63 7.27
N HIS A 60 -5.67 12.49 6.27
CA HIS A 60 -6.55 11.35 6.05
C HIS A 60 -6.02 10.47 4.92
N THR A 61 -5.29 11.03 3.97
CA THR A 61 -4.72 10.30 2.83
C THR A 61 -3.28 10.69 2.63
N LEU A 62 -2.43 9.67 2.56
CA LEU A 62 -1.02 9.81 2.23
C LEU A 62 -0.70 8.83 1.10
N PHE A 63 -0.37 9.38 -0.06
CA PHE A 63 0.14 8.63 -1.20
C PHE A 63 1.58 9.03 -1.42
N ILE A 64 2.49 8.07 -1.32
CA ILE A 64 3.91 8.30 -1.53
C ILE A 64 4.46 7.21 -2.40
N SER A 65 4.85 7.63 -3.59
CA SER A 65 5.64 6.82 -4.50
C SER A 65 7.11 7.20 -4.38
N HIS A 66 7.95 6.18 -4.40
CA HIS A 66 9.39 6.31 -4.58
C HIS A 66 9.70 5.86 -6.01
N ALA A 67 9.81 6.83 -6.94
CA ALA A 67 9.98 6.58 -8.38
C ALA A 67 11.36 6.02 -8.80
N GLY A 68 12.05 5.30 -7.93
CA GLY A 68 13.32 4.65 -8.28
C GLY A 68 13.09 3.25 -8.83
N ILE A 69 12.50 3.09 -10.01
CA ILE A 69 12.44 1.78 -10.69
C ILE A 69 13.81 1.54 -11.33
N GLY A 70 14.76 1.03 -10.55
CA GLY A 70 16.11 0.70 -11.01
C GLY A 70 16.92 -0.06 -9.95
N ALA A 71 17.94 -0.79 -10.39
CA ALA A 71 18.79 -1.64 -9.54
C ALA A 71 19.49 -0.93 -8.36
N ASP A 72 19.50 0.41 -8.35
CA ASP A 72 19.98 1.25 -7.24
C ASP A 72 18.92 1.46 -6.12
N MET A 73 17.82 0.69 -6.10
CA MET A 73 16.78 0.69 -5.06
C MET A 73 17.31 0.47 -3.62
N LEU A 74 18.54 0.01 -3.45
CA LEU A 74 19.05 -0.53 -2.18
C LEU A 74 19.55 0.52 -1.18
N SER A 75 19.55 1.81 -1.51
CA SER A 75 19.90 2.85 -0.52
C SER A 75 18.73 3.78 -0.26
N ILE A 76 17.70 3.25 0.40
CA ILE A 76 16.68 4.12 1.02
C ILE A 76 17.41 5.01 2.03
N ASP A 77 17.35 6.32 1.82
CA ASP A 77 17.92 7.29 2.75
C ASP A 77 17.23 7.15 4.11
N ALA A 78 17.97 6.72 5.14
CA ALA A 78 17.47 6.55 6.49
C ALA A 78 16.78 7.82 7.04
N GLN A 79 17.18 9.01 6.60
CA GLN A 79 16.57 10.27 7.00
C GLN A 79 15.23 10.52 6.29
N ALA A 80 15.06 10.05 5.04
CA ALA A 80 13.76 10.05 4.37
C ALA A 80 12.77 9.13 5.10
N VAL A 81 13.22 7.92 5.46
CA VAL A 81 12.44 6.97 6.27
C VAL A 81 12.01 7.59 7.58
N ASN A 82 12.96 8.15 8.35
CA ASN A 82 12.67 8.75 9.64
C ASN A 82 11.68 9.91 9.52
N SER A 83 11.78 10.70 8.45
CA SER A 83 10.82 11.76 8.17
C SER A 83 9.42 11.19 7.87
N MET A 84 9.36 10.05 7.17
CA MET A 84 8.10 9.37 6.87
C MET A 84 7.43 8.80 8.10
N ALA A 85 8.18 8.05 8.90
CA ALA A 85 7.70 7.46 10.14
C ALA A 85 7.08 8.53 11.04
N ARG A 86 7.71 9.70 11.14
CA ARG A 86 7.18 10.83 11.92
C ARG A 86 5.91 11.43 11.34
N ILE A 87 5.76 11.53 10.01
CA ILE A 87 4.50 11.96 9.39
C ILE A 87 3.39 10.95 9.71
N LEU A 88 3.68 9.65 9.58
CA LEU A 88 2.71 8.60 9.88
C LEU A 88 2.29 8.63 11.35
N GLU A 89 3.25 8.71 12.26
CA GLU A 89 3.01 8.79 13.71
C GLU A 89 2.20 10.03 14.09
N ALA A 90 2.54 11.20 13.52
CA ALA A 90 1.80 12.44 13.77
C ALA A 90 0.35 12.39 13.26
N ASN A 91 0.03 11.46 12.36
CA ASN A 91 -1.30 11.29 11.76
C ASN A 91 -1.94 9.93 12.09
N ALA A 92 -1.39 9.18 13.06
CA ALA A 92 -1.83 7.83 13.41
C ALA A 92 -3.35 7.71 13.67
N HIS A 93 -3.95 8.75 14.26
CA HIS A 93 -5.37 8.76 14.61
C HIS A 93 -6.28 9.33 13.50
N THR A 94 -5.70 9.96 12.48
CA THR A 94 -6.45 10.64 11.41
C THR A 94 -6.30 9.96 10.07
N LEU A 95 -5.23 9.19 9.89
CA LEU A 95 -4.91 8.56 8.62
C LEU A 95 -5.89 7.42 8.32
N VAL A 96 -6.57 7.53 7.18
CA VAL A 96 -7.58 6.57 6.73
C VAL A 96 -7.07 5.77 5.54
N ARG A 97 -6.27 6.39 4.67
CA ARG A 97 -5.75 5.80 3.44
C ARG A 97 -4.25 5.98 3.35
N LEU A 98 -3.56 4.90 3.03
CA LEU A 98 -2.13 4.88 2.89
C LEU A 98 -1.74 4.07 1.66
N THR A 99 -1.02 4.71 0.75
CA THR A 99 -0.34 4.04 -0.35
C THR A 99 1.15 4.26 -0.19
N ILE A 100 1.89 3.17 -0.03
CA ILE A 100 3.34 3.21 0.11
C ILE A 100 3.96 2.34 -0.96
N LEU A 101 4.96 2.92 -1.60
CA LEU A 101 5.89 2.17 -2.42
C LEU A 101 7.08 1.73 -1.57
N SER A 102 7.56 0.50 -1.79
CA SER A 102 8.72 -0.12 -1.09
C SER A 102 8.45 -0.47 0.38
N ASP A 103 9.52 -0.80 1.11
CA ASP A 103 9.55 -1.42 2.43
C ASP A 103 9.53 -0.39 3.59
N ILE A 104 9.27 0.89 3.28
CA ILE A 104 9.28 1.99 4.25
C ILE A 104 8.25 1.80 5.37
N LEU A 105 7.15 1.08 5.08
CA LEU A 105 6.12 0.74 6.05
C LEU A 105 6.66 0.03 7.29
N TRP A 106 7.61 -0.88 7.09
CA TRP A 106 8.15 -1.74 8.16
C TRP A 106 9.03 -0.98 9.14
N LEU A 107 9.47 0.22 8.76
CA LEU A 107 10.27 1.10 9.61
C LEU A 107 9.40 2.00 10.49
N CYS A 108 8.07 1.91 10.36
CA CYS A 108 7.11 2.71 11.10
C CYS A 108 6.49 1.91 12.25
N SER A 109 6.11 2.60 13.32
CA SER A 109 5.45 1.95 14.45
C SER A 109 4.03 1.50 14.07
N VAL A 110 3.73 0.22 14.29
CA VAL A 110 2.44 -0.42 13.99
C VAL A 110 1.20 0.33 14.55
N PRO A 111 1.24 0.99 15.73
CA PRO A 111 0.12 1.79 16.23
C PRO A 111 -0.36 2.88 15.27
N SER A 112 0.50 3.33 14.34
CA SER A 112 0.17 4.33 13.34
C SER A 112 -0.89 3.88 12.33
N PHE A 113 -1.18 2.58 12.26
CA PHE A 113 -2.07 1.99 11.27
C PHE A 113 -3.43 1.54 11.81
N VAL A 114 -3.70 1.71 13.12
CA VAL A 114 -4.91 1.18 13.76
C VAL A 114 -6.20 1.74 13.14
N GLY A 115 -6.19 3.00 12.69
CA GLY A 115 -7.34 3.65 12.05
C GLY A 115 -7.46 3.44 10.54
N LEU A 116 -6.52 2.70 9.93
CA LEU A 116 -6.40 2.62 8.48
C LEU A 116 -7.51 1.77 7.88
N GLN A 117 -8.21 2.33 6.89
CA GLN A 117 -9.31 1.67 6.17
C GLN A 117 -8.88 1.22 4.77
N GLU A 118 -7.92 1.90 4.15
CA GLU A 118 -7.41 1.58 2.82
C GLU A 118 -5.88 1.53 2.86
N LEU A 119 -5.31 0.40 2.46
CA LEU A 119 -3.87 0.17 2.40
C LEU A 119 -3.49 -0.32 1.00
N ALA A 120 -2.46 0.28 0.43
CA ALA A 120 -1.87 -0.18 -0.81
C ALA A 120 -0.36 -0.37 -0.66
N PHE A 121 0.09 -1.60 -0.86
CA PHE A 121 1.50 -1.97 -1.04
C PHE A 121 1.82 -1.97 -2.52
N VAL A 122 2.85 -1.24 -2.90
CA VAL A 122 3.25 -1.13 -4.31
C VAL A 122 4.75 -1.39 -4.44
N PHE A 123 5.12 -2.45 -5.15
CA PHE A 123 6.52 -2.86 -5.32
C PHE A 123 7.25 -3.07 -3.97
N THR A 124 6.55 -3.61 -2.98
CA THR A 124 7.15 -4.03 -1.71
C THR A 124 7.86 -5.36 -1.92
N GLY A 125 9.10 -5.46 -1.44
CA GLY A 125 9.90 -6.67 -1.57
C GLY A 125 9.64 -7.63 -0.41
N ASN A 126 9.54 -7.07 0.81
CA ASN A 126 9.42 -7.83 2.05
C ASN A 126 8.00 -7.78 2.64
N PHE A 127 7.48 -8.92 3.10
CA PHE A 127 6.17 -9.02 3.76
C PHE A 127 6.22 -9.61 5.20
N ASP A 128 7.40 -9.73 5.81
CA ASP A 128 7.60 -10.35 7.14
C ASP A 128 6.75 -9.70 8.24
N ASP A 129 6.55 -8.38 8.16
CA ASP A 129 5.80 -7.60 9.14
C ASP A 129 4.32 -7.41 8.77
N LEU A 130 3.87 -7.94 7.63
CA LEU A 130 2.46 -7.90 7.23
C LEU A 130 1.50 -8.57 8.24
N PRO A 131 1.88 -9.65 8.97
CA PRO A 131 1.07 -10.18 10.07
C PRO A 131 0.76 -9.13 11.16
N LEU A 132 1.66 -8.17 11.40
CA LEU A 132 1.41 -7.08 12.35
C LEU A 132 0.30 -6.17 11.84
N ILE A 133 0.30 -5.86 10.55
CA ILE A 133 -0.79 -5.09 9.91
C ILE A 133 -2.12 -5.85 10.03
N PHE A 134 -2.13 -7.15 9.75
CA PHE A 134 -3.33 -8.00 9.89
C PHE A 134 -3.90 -7.96 11.31
N ARG A 135 -3.03 -7.94 12.32
CA ARG A 135 -3.43 -7.90 13.73
C ARG A 135 -3.95 -6.53 14.16
N HIS A 136 -3.33 -5.45 13.68
CA HIS A 136 -3.59 -4.11 14.20
C HIS A 136 -4.58 -3.29 13.37
N CYS A 137 -4.78 -3.62 12.09
CA CYS A 137 -5.67 -2.90 11.18
C CYS A 137 -7.04 -3.61 11.06
N ALA A 138 -7.72 -3.84 12.20
CA ALA A 138 -8.99 -4.58 12.22
C ALA A 138 -10.13 -3.90 11.42
N VAL A 139 -10.01 -2.60 11.15
CA VAL A 139 -10.96 -1.79 10.39
C VAL A 139 -10.60 -1.68 8.91
N LEU A 140 -9.57 -2.38 8.44
CA LEU A 140 -9.13 -2.32 7.04
C LEU A 140 -10.20 -2.91 6.11
N THR A 141 -10.72 -2.06 5.22
CA THR A 141 -11.80 -2.43 4.28
C THR A 141 -11.31 -2.58 2.85
N SER A 142 -10.14 -2.01 2.51
CA SER A 142 -9.51 -2.14 1.20
C SER A 142 -8.03 -2.47 1.34
N LEU A 143 -7.60 -3.50 0.62
CA LEU A 143 -6.20 -3.89 0.51
C LEU A 143 -5.82 -4.06 -0.95
N THR A 144 -4.79 -3.34 -1.37
CA THR A 144 -4.19 -3.44 -2.70
C THR A 144 -2.74 -3.91 -2.52
N ILE A 145 -2.35 -4.93 -3.26
CA ILE A 145 -0.97 -5.44 -3.27
C ILE A 145 -0.52 -5.56 -4.72
N LEU A 146 0.49 -4.77 -5.09
CA LEU A 146 1.23 -4.92 -6.33
C LEU A 146 2.58 -5.52 -5.95
N SER A 147 2.71 -6.83 -6.11
CA SER A 147 3.91 -7.57 -5.71
C SER A 147 4.75 -7.94 -6.93
N ILE A 148 6.07 -7.84 -6.77
CA ILE A 148 7.07 -8.42 -7.69
C ILE A 148 7.65 -9.74 -7.15
N HIS A 149 7.40 -10.04 -5.87
CA HIS A 149 7.87 -11.22 -5.13
C HIS A 149 6.66 -11.88 -4.45
N PRO A 150 5.78 -12.56 -5.21
CA PRO A 150 4.62 -13.24 -4.63
C PRO A 150 5.03 -14.37 -3.68
N ASP A 151 6.20 -14.96 -3.86
CA ASP A 151 6.80 -15.99 -3.02
C ASP A 151 7.04 -15.54 -1.57
N GLU A 152 7.25 -14.24 -1.33
CA GLU A 152 7.33 -13.68 0.03
C GLU A 152 5.94 -13.39 0.63
N LEU A 153 4.97 -13.02 -0.21
CA LEU A 153 3.61 -12.67 0.24
C LEU A 153 2.76 -13.90 0.58
N LEU A 154 2.78 -14.92 -0.29
CA LEU A 154 1.85 -16.03 -0.22
C LEU A 154 1.99 -16.86 1.07
N PRO A 155 3.20 -17.15 1.59
CA PRO A 155 3.34 -17.80 2.89
C PRO A 155 2.67 -17.03 4.03
N VAL A 156 2.69 -15.70 3.98
CA VAL A 156 2.02 -14.85 4.96
C VAL A 156 0.49 -14.95 4.84
N LEU A 157 -0.04 -14.97 3.62
CA LEU A 157 -1.48 -15.18 3.38
C LEU A 157 -1.93 -16.58 3.82
N GLU A 158 -1.10 -17.60 3.59
CA GLU A 158 -1.37 -18.98 4.02
C GLU A 158 -1.41 -19.11 5.55
N ALA A 159 -0.47 -18.46 6.25
CA ALA A 159 -0.42 -18.47 7.71
C ALA A 159 -1.59 -17.73 8.37
N HIS A 160 -2.28 -16.84 7.64
CA HIS A 160 -3.30 -15.95 8.18
C HIS A 160 -4.59 -15.89 7.33
N PRO A 161 -5.27 -17.03 7.09
CA PRO A 161 -6.43 -17.09 6.19
C PRO A 161 -7.63 -16.25 6.69
N ASP A 162 -7.76 -16.10 8.01
CA ASP A 162 -8.85 -15.38 8.66
C ASP A 162 -8.54 -13.90 8.93
N ALA A 163 -7.34 -13.42 8.55
CA ALA A 163 -7.00 -12.01 8.69
C ALA A 163 -7.94 -11.12 7.86
N LEU A 164 -8.10 -9.86 8.32
CA LEU A 164 -8.90 -8.83 7.64
C LEU A 164 -10.36 -9.25 7.37
N PRO A 165 -11.13 -9.63 8.40
CA PRO A 165 -12.51 -10.11 8.22
C PRO A 165 -13.49 -9.02 7.73
N THR A 166 -13.08 -7.75 7.80
CA THR A 166 -13.85 -6.58 7.38
C THR A 166 -13.58 -6.15 5.93
N LEU A 167 -12.71 -6.88 5.23
CA LEU A 167 -12.30 -6.55 3.88
C LEU A 167 -13.48 -6.57 2.89
N THR A 168 -13.65 -5.47 2.17
CA THR A 168 -14.69 -5.28 1.15
C THR A 168 -14.12 -5.12 -0.25
N SER A 169 -12.84 -4.76 -0.36
CA SER A 169 -12.12 -4.60 -1.61
C SER A 169 -10.75 -5.24 -1.49
N PHE A 170 -10.41 -6.13 -2.43
CA PHE A 170 -9.10 -6.74 -2.52
C PHE A 170 -8.59 -6.65 -3.95
N LYS A 171 -7.37 -6.16 -4.10
CA LYS A 171 -6.67 -6.11 -5.38
C LYS A 171 -5.29 -6.75 -5.24
N PHE A 172 -5.01 -7.75 -6.06
CA PHE A 172 -3.70 -8.37 -6.15
C PHE A 172 -3.23 -8.37 -7.60
N LEU A 173 -2.09 -7.74 -7.84
CA LEU A 173 -1.44 -7.72 -9.15
C LEU A 173 -0.05 -8.34 -9.00
N ASN A 174 0.16 -9.48 -9.65
CA ASN A 174 1.48 -10.06 -9.81
C ASN A 174 2.21 -9.31 -10.93
N MET A 175 3.17 -8.47 -10.54
CA MET A 175 4.03 -7.70 -11.44
C MET A 175 5.40 -8.38 -11.63
N GLY A 176 5.61 -9.55 -11.01
CA GLY A 176 6.82 -10.34 -11.17
C GLY A 176 6.89 -11.00 -12.55
N PRO A 177 8.09 -11.41 -12.99
CA PRO A 177 8.26 -12.12 -14.26
C PRO A 177 7.69 -13.54 -14.22
N ASP A 178 7.58 -14.12 -13.02
CA ASP A 178 7.21 -15.52 -12.82
C ASP A 178 5.69 -15.71 -12.71
N THR A 179 5.21 -16.77 -13.37
CA THR A 179 3.83 -17.25 -13.24
C THR A 179 3.64 -17.90 -11.87
N LEU A 180 2.51 -17.66 -11.22
CA LEU A 180 2.12 -18.45 -10.04
C LEU A 180 1.85 -19.90 -10.43
N SER A 181 2.35 -20.81 -9.61
CA SER A 181 1.99 -22.23 -9.61
C SER A 181 0.53 -22.42 -9.16
N GLU A 182 -0.02 -23.62 -9.42
CA GLU A 182 -1.37 -23.97 -8.97
C GLU A 182 -1.50 -23.92 -7.44
N GLU A 183 -0.47 -24.33 -6.70
CA GLU A 183 -0.42 -24.28 -5.23
C GLU A 183 -0.48 -22.84 -4.70
N GLU A 184 0.25 -21.93 -5.34
CA GLU A 184 0.26 -20.50 -4.99
C GLU A 184 -1.08 -19.81 -5.25
N VAL A 185 -1.74 -20.16 -6.36
CA VAL A 185 -3.11 -19.70 -6.65
C VAL A 185 -4.09 -20.24 -5.60
N ASP A 186 -3.95 -21.51 -5.20
CA ASP A 186 -4.78 -22.11 -4.17
C ASP A 186 -4.59 -21.45 -2.80
N ILE A 187 -3.36 -21.08 -2.43
CA ILE A 187 -3.06 -20.31 -1.22
C ILE A 187 -3.81 -18.97 -1.23
N LEU A 188 -3.69 -18.22 -2.33
CA LEU A 188 -4.37 -16.93 -2.49
C LEU A 188 -5.90 -17.09 -2.36
N PHE A 189 -6.49 -18.10 -2.99
CA PHE A 189 -7.93 -18.31 -2.95
C PHE A 189 -8.42 -18.86 -1.62
N ARG A 190 -7.60 -19.62 -0.90
CA ARG A 190 -7.87 -20.04 0.48
C ARG A 190 -7.92 -18.84 1.42
N PHE A 191 -7.06 -17.85 1.23
CA PHE A 191 -7.14 -16.59 1.97
C PHE A 191 -8.44 -15.82 1.66
N LEU A 192 -8.86 -15.79 0.39
CA LEU A 192 -10.04 -15.05 -0.04
C LEU A 192 -11.37 -15.71 0.35
N GLN A 193 -11.46 -17.03 0.41
CA GLN A 193 -12.73 -17.73 0.58
C GLN A 193 -13.50 -17.38 1.87
N ASN A 194 -12.80 -16.92 2.91
CA ASN A 194 -13.40 -16.53 4.19
C ASN A 194 -13.85 -15.06 4.23
N LYS A 195 -13.62 -14.30 3.14
CA LYS A 195 -13.93 -12.87 3.07
C LYS A 195 -15.39 -12.64 2.67
N GLN A 196 -16.30 -12.97 3.58
CA GLN A 196 -17.76 -12.93 3.35
C GLN A 196 -18.32 -11.53 3.03
N ARG A 197 -17.55 -10.47 3.32
CA ARG A 197 -17.91 -9.08 3.02
C ARG A 197 -17.24 -8.54 1.76
N LEU A 198 -16.48 -9.36 1.04
CA LEU A 198 -15.74 -8.93 -0.15
C LEU A 198 -16.71 -8.61 -1.28
N ARG A 199 -16.72 -7.35 -1.69
CA ARG A 199 -17.58 -6.82 -2.76
C ARG A 199 -16.83 -6.57 -4.06
N ARG A 200 -15.52 -6.33 -3.97
CA ARG A 200 -14.65 -6.08 -5.12
C ARG A 200 -13.43 -6.97 -5.04
N LEU A 201 -13.20 -7.72 -6.10
CA LEU A 201 -12.02 -8.55 -6.28
C LEU A 201 -11.38 -8.18 -7.61
N ASP A 202 -10.12 -7.77 -7.59
CA ASP A 202 -9.34 -7.45 -8.78
C ASP A 202 -8.05 -8.28 -8.75
N LEU A 203 -7.88 -9.16 -9.72
CA LEU A 203 -6.79 -10.12 -9.78
C LEU A 203 -6.11 -10.02 -11.14
N SER A 204 -4.82 -9.72 -11.15
CA SER A 204 -3.93 -9.95 -12.30
C SER A 204 -2.95 -11.03 -11.88
N VAL A 205 -3.22 -12.24 -12.33
CA VAL A 205 -2.46 -13.43 -12.00
C VAL A 205 -2.00 -14.05 -13.31
N SER A 206 -0.72 -13.88 -13.60
CA SER A 206 -0.02 -14.79 -14.51
C SER A 206 0.07 -16.14 -13.80
N ALA A 207 -0.60 -17.16 -14.30
CA ALA A 207 -0.57 -18.50 -13.72
C ALA A 207 -0.50 -19.56 -14.82
N GLN A 208 0.07 -20.70 -14.45
CA GLN A 208 -0.05 -21.90 -15.26
C GLN A 208 -1.52 -22.34 -15.34
N SER A 209 -1.84 -23.24 -16.27
CA SER A 209 -3.21 -23.73 -16.49
C SER A 209 -3.92 -24.09 -15.18
N GLY A 210 -5.16 -23.62 -14.97
CA GLY A 210 -5.99 -24.02 -13.82
C GLY A 210 -6.49 -22.87 -12.95
N ALA A 211 -5.87 -21.68 -13.01
CA ALA A 211 -6.30 -20.52 -12.23
C ALA A 211 -7.77 -20.14 -12.48
N ASP A 212 -8.24 -20.25 -13.72
CA ASP A 212 -9.65 -20.07 -14.09
C ASP A 212 -10.58 -21.00 -13.30
N GLN A 213 -10.22 -22.28 -13.22
CA GLN A 213 -11.04 -23.26 -12.51
C GLN A 213 -11.05 -22.99 -11.02
N ALA A 214 -9.90 -22.65 -10.44
CA ALA A 214 -9.80 -22.27 -9.05
C ALA A 214 -10.64 -21.01 -8.75
N LEU A 215 -10.66 -20.03 -9.67
CA LEU A 215 -11.45 -18.81 -9.51
C LEU A 215 -12.94 -19.13 -9.57
N LEU A 216 -13.36 -19.93 -10.55
CA LEU A 216 -14.75 -20.40 -10.65
C LEU A 216 -15.22 -21.17 -9.40
N ARG A 217 -14.33 -21.89 -8.71
CA ARG A 217 -14.62 -22.54 -7.42
C ARG A 217 -14.68 -21.56 -6.25
N LEU A 218 -13.97 -20.43 -6.33
CA LEU A 218 -13.97 -19.37 -5.32
C LEU A 218 -15.26 -18.53 -5.38
N LEU A 219 -15.73 -18.17 -6.58
CA LEU A 219 -16.85 -17.22 -6.75
C LEU A 219 -18.10 -17.57 -5.92
N PRO A 220 -18.58 -18.84 -5.86
CA PRO A 220 -19.74 -19.18 -5.03
C PRO A 220 -19.53 -18.99 -3.52
N LYS A 221 -18.28 -18.89 -3.06
CA LYS A 221 -17.92 -18.67 -1.64
C LYS A 221 -17.86 -17.18 -1.27
N LEU A 222 -18.02 -16.28 -2.23
CA LEU A 222 -17.99 -14.83 -2.05
C LEU A 222 -19.38 -14.22 -2.31
N PRO A 223 -20.36 -14.44 -1.41
CA PRO A 223 -21.77 -14.11 -1.67
C PRO A 223 -22.04 -12.60 -1.81
N ALA A 224 -21.13 -11.74 -1.35
CA ALA A 224 -21.24 -10.29 -1.42
C ALA A 224 -20.54 -9.67 -2.63
N LEU A 225 -19.95 -10.49 -3.53
CA LEU A 225 -19.13 -10.00 -4.64
C LEU A 225 -20.00 -9.29 -5.70
N ASP A 226 -19.75 -7.99 -5.89
CA ASP A 226 -20.47 -7.13 -6.84
C ASP A 226 -19.64 -6.78 -8.07
N ALA A 227 -18.30 -6.83 -7.95
CA ALA A 227 -17.38 -6.51 -9.04
C ALA A 227 -16.17 -7.45 -9.06
N LEU A 228 -15.88 -7.99 -10.25
CA LEU A 228 -14.73 -8.84 -10.54
C LEU A 228 -13.90 -8.21 -11.65
N GLY A 229 -12.67 -7.82 -11.32
CA GLY A 229 -11.59 -7.58 -12.27
C GLY A 229 -10.74 -8.84 -12.35
N TYR A 230 -10.53 -9.34 -13.56
CA TYR A 230 -9.68 -10.49 -13.78
C TYR A 230 -8.92 -10.31 -15.08
N GLU A 231 -7.60 -10.24 -14.97
CA GLU A 231 -6.71 -10.14 -16.12
C GLU A 231 -6.05 -11.50 -16.36
N LEU A 232 -6.35 -12.06 -17.53
CA LEU A 232 -5.73 -13.29 -18.02
C LEU A 232 -4.57 -12.93 -18.92
N THR A 233 -3.35 -13.22 -18.45
CA THR A 233 -2.16 -13.20 -19.28
C THR A 233 -1.92 -14.62 -19.80
N LEU A 234 -2.28 -14.85 -21.06
CA LEU A 234 -1.92 -16.08 -21.78
C LEU A 234 -0.46 -15.95 -22.22
N PHE A 235 0.40 -16.83 -21.73
CA PHE A 235 1.75 -16.99 -22.26
C PHE A 235 1.70 -18.10 -23.32
N ASP A 236 1.95 -17.72 -24.58
CA ASP A 236 2.13 -18.63 -25.71
C ASP A 236 3.51 -19.32 -25.68
#